data_AF-A0A9X7U8L7-F1
#
_entry.id   AF-A0A9X7U8L7-F1
#
_cell.length_a   1.000
_cell.length_b   1.000
_cell.length_c   1.000
_cell.angle_alpha   90.00
_cell.angle_beta   90.00
_cell.angle_gamma   90.00
#
_symmetry.space_group_name_H-M   'P 1'
#
loop_
_entity.id
_entity.type
_entity.pdbx_description
1 polymer ?
#
loop_
_entity_poly.entity_id
_entity_poly.type
_entity_poly.pdbx_seq_one_letter_code
_entity_poly.pdbx_strand_id
1 'polypeptide(L)'
;MKMLALAGVILCAWPIEIACASETITYNYDELGRLVLSTTQGGPNNNVVTSTTLDPTGNRSNYGVSLTGLCQIAALDGGGGSDEFTAYVQVQASSACSGPVTLSYATQDGTAFSGVNYHSASGTVTLQPGETSKTISISPIFGSIPSGQSRILYVNFALQSGAAALSDAQSAVTIVSSL
;
A
#
# COMPACT_ATOMS: atom_id res chain seq x y z
N MET A 1 -10.83 35.77 -10.11
CA MET A 1 -11.64 34.64 -9.61
C MET A 1 -11.29 34.45 -8.14
N LYS A 2 -12.25 34.65 -7.23
CA LYS A 2 -12.04 34.63 -5.77
C LYS A 2 -12.14 33.18 -5.29
N MET A 3 -11.04 32.64 -4.77
CA MET A 3 -11.01 31.37 -4.05
C MET A 3 -11.58 31.62 -2.65
N LEU A 4 -12.70 30.98 -2.31
CA LEU A 4 -13.23 30.95 -0.96
C LEU A 4 -12.93 29.58 -0.37
N ALA A 5 -11.97 29.51 0.54
CA ALA A 5 -11.78 28.36 1.42
C ALA A 5 -12.48 28.67 2.74
N LEU A 6 -13.42 27.82 3.16
CA LEU A 6 -14.11 27.94 4.44
C LEU A 6 -13.32 27.12 5.48
N ALA A 7 -12.57 27.77 6.37
CA ALA A 7 -11.83 27.12 7.46
C ALA A 7 -12.59 27.25 8.79
N GLY A 8 -12.91 26.11 9.41
CA GLY A 8 -13.63 26.03 10.69
C GLY A 8 -12.75 26.31 11.91
N VAL A 9 -13.40 26.83 12.96
CA VAL A 9 -12.85 27.35 14.24
C VAL A 9 -12.07 26.29 15.03
N ILE A 10 -10.87 26.64 15.50
CA ILE A 10 -10.03 25.82 16.39
C ILE A 10 -10.16 26.35 17.83
N LEU A 11 -10.69 25.52 18.73
CA LEU A 11 -10.66 25.69 20.18
C LEU A 11 -10.06 24.42 20.79
N CYS A 12 -8.78 24.46 21.17
CA CYS A 12 -8.15 23.38 21.94
C CYS A 12 -7.34 23.95 23.11
N ALA A 13 -7.67 23.49 24.31
CA ALA A 13 -6.86 23.64 25.52
C ALA A 13 -6.37 22.23 25.94
N TRP A 14 -5.07 22.13 26.26
CA TRP A 14 -4.30 20.98 26.82
C TRP A 14 -3.94 19.81 25.86
N PRO A 15 -2.74 19.22 25.97
CA PRO A 15 -2.10 18.52 24.86
C PRO A 15 -2.51 17.05 24.82
N ILE A 16 -3.59 16.77 24.12
CA ILE A 16 -3.71 15.52 23.37
C ILE A 16 -3.29 15.93 21.96
N GLU A 17 -2.27 15.28 21.39
CA GLU A 17 -1.98 15.41 19.96
C GLU A 17 -3.12 14.76 19.17
N ILE A 18 -4.26 15.45 19.12
CA ILE A 18 -5.36 15.11 18.22
C ILE A 18 -4.84 15.46 16.84
N ALA A 19 -4.47 14.44 16.07
CA ALA A 19 -4.20 14.62 14.64
C ALA A 19 -5.41 15.34 14.03
N CYS A 20 -5.22 16.58 13.60
CA CYS A 20 -6.27 17.36 12.96
C CYS A 20 -6.54 16.75 11.58
N ALA A 21 -7.70 16.09 11.44
CA ALA A 21 -8.14 15.58 10.16
C ALA A 21 -8.83 16.73 9.40
N SER A 22 -8.31 17.07 8.23
CA SER A 22 -8.89 18.08 7.34
C SER A 22 -9.57 17.42 6.14
N GLU A 23 -10.73 17.92 5.75
CA GLU A 23 -11.48 17.54 4.56
C GLU A 23 -11.62 18.75 3.64
N THR A 24 -11.35 18.56 2.36
CA THR A 24 -11.46 19.57 1.32
C THR A 24 -12.48 19.13 0.29
N ILE A 25 -13.45 20.00 0.01
CA ILE A 25 -14.38 19.85 -1.10
C ILE A 25 -14.01 20.88 -2.17
N THR A 26 -13.71 20.39 -3.37
CA THR A 26 -13.41 21.23 -4.53
C THR A 26 -14.58 21.19 -5.50
N TYR A 27 -14.96 22.37 -5.99
CA TYR A 27 -16.04 22.53 -6.96
C TYR A 27 -15.47 23.14 -8.25
N ASN A 28 -15.72 22.46 -9.37
CA ASN A 28 -15.34 22.96 -10.70
C ASN A 28 -16.60 23.35 -11.47
N TYR A 29 -16.54 24.52 -12.08
CA TYR A 29 -17.62 25.11 -12.85
C TYR A 29 -17.23 25.23 -14.32
N ASP A 30 -18.22 25.16 -15.21
CA ASP A 30 -18.03 25.48 -16.63
C ASP A 30 -17.98 27.01 -16.88
N GLU A 31 -17.78 27.41 -18.14
CA GLU A 31 -17.73 28.82 -18.55
C GLU A 31 -19.04 29.59 -18.27
N LEU A 32 -20.15 28.86 -18.12
CA LEU A 32 -21.47 29.40 -17.79
C LEU A 32 -21.73 29.44 -16.27
N GLY A 33 -20.76 29.02 -15.45
CA GLY A 33 -20.87 29.01 -14.00
C GLY A 33 -21.70 27.86 -13.43
N ARG A 34 -22.02 26.83 -14.23
CA ARG A 34 -22.72 25.63 -13.75
C ARG A 34 -21.72 24.66 -13.14
N LEU A 35 -22.10 24.00 -12.04
CA LEU A 35 -21.26 22.99 -11.41
C LEU A 35 -21.18 21.75 -12.31
N VAL A 36 -19.96 21.33 -12.65
CA VAL A 36 -19.72 20.15 -13.50
C VAL A 36 -19.01 19.02 -12.77
N LEU A 37 -18.28 19.34 -11.69
CA LEU A 37 -17.57 18.35 -10.88
C LEU A 37 -17.48 18.83 -9.43
N SER A 38 -17.80 17.94 -8.50
CA SER A 38 -17.48 18.08 -7.08
C SER A 38 -16.55 16.94 -6.69
N THR A 39 -15.43 17.27 -6.05
CA THR A 39 -14.51 16.29 -5.46
C THR A 39 -14.38 16.52 -3.96
N THR A 40 -14.41 15.44 -3.18
CA THR A 40 -14.24 15.47 -1.73
C THR A 40 -13.07 14.58 -1.35
N GLN A 41 -12.09 15.10 -0.61
CA GLN A 41 -10.90 14.37 -0.17
C GLN A 41 -10.45 14.82 1.23
N GLY A 42 -9.86 13.93 2.02
CA GLY A 42 -9.14 14.33 3.22
C GLY A 42 -8.90 13.22 4.23
N GLY A 43 -8.27 13.59 5.34
CA GLY A 43 -7.98 12.69 6.47
C GLY A 43 -9.21 11.98 7.04
N PRO A 44 -10.38 12.64 7.20
CA PRO A 44 -11.60 11.97 7.67
C PRO A 44 -12.11 10.87 6.74
N ASN A 45 -11.77 10.94 5.45
CA ASN A 45 -12.15 9.96 4.43
C ASN A 45 -11.03 8.95 4.14
N ASN A 46 -10.03 8.79 5.01
CA ASN A 46 -8.85 7.96 4.75
C ASN A 46 -8.20 8.29 3.39
N ASN A 47 -8.14 9.58 3.02
CA ASN A 47 -7.64 10.05 1.73
C ASN A 47 -8.36 9.45 0.49
N VAL A 48 -9.57 8.90 0.69
CA VAL A 48 -10.52 8.61 -0.38
C VAL A 48 -10.97 9.93 -0.99
N VAL A 49 -10.73 10.05 -2.30
CA VAL A 49 -11.33 11.03 -3.18
C VAL A 49 -12.64 10.47 -3.72
N THR A 50 -13.74 11.11 -3.38
CA THR A 50 -15.02 10.88 -4.07
C THR A 50 -15.23 11.97 -5.10
N SER A 51 -15.72 11.64 -6.28
CA SER A 51 -16.00 12.59 -7.35
C SER A 51 -17.41 12.40 -7.88
N THR A 52 -18.12 13.49 -8.09
CA THR A 52 -19.44 13.50 -8.74
C THR A 52 -19.39 14.41 -9.94
N THR A 53 -19.59 13.87 -11.13
CA THR A 53 -19.77 14.70 -12.33
C THR A 53 -21.26 14.96 -12.57
N LEU A 54 -21.57 16.16 -13.03
CA LEU A 54 -22.93 16.61 -13.31
C LEU A 54 -23.05 16.93 -14.80
N ASP A 55 -24.19 16.59 -15.37
CA ASP A 55 -24.54 17.01 -16.71
C ASP A 55 -25.03 18.49 -16.72
N PRO A 56 -25.19 19.11 -17.90
CA PRO A 56 -25.68 20.48 -18.02
C PRO A 56 -27.07 20.74 -17.41
N THR A 57 -27.85 19.70 -17.14
CA THR A 57 -29.17 19.78 -16.50
C THR A 57 -29.13 19.63 -14.99
N GLY A 58 -27.93 19.45 -14.42
CA GLY A 58 -27.70 19.29 -12.98
C GLY A 58 -27.93 17.87 -12.47
N ASN A 59 -28.11 16.88 -13.36
CA ASN A 59 -28.20 15.49 -12.94
C ASN A 59 -26.80 14.89 -12.76
N ARG A 60 -26.65 13.97 -11.81
CA ARG A 60 -25.41 13.19 -11.66
C ARG A 60 -25.21 12.33 -12.90
N SER A 61 -24.13 12.57 -13.62
CA SER A 61 -23.71 11.77 -14.77
C SER A 61 -22.80 10.61 -14.37
N ASN A 62 -21.95 10.80 -13.36
CA ASN A 62 -21.06 9.74 -12.86
C ASN A 62 -20.73 9.94 -11.37
N TYR A 63 -20.34 8.84 -10.71
CA TYR A 63 -19.77 8.84 -9.37
C TYR A 63 -18.50 7.99 -9.35
N GLY A 64 -17.37 8.62 -9.03
CA GLY A 64 -16.07 7.96 -8.90
C GLY A 64 -15.61 7.91 -7.44
N VAL A 65 -14.87 6.86 -7.10
CA VAL A 65 -14.16 6.72 -5.83
C VAL A 65 -12.73 6.33 -6.17
N SER A 66 -11.75 7.10 -5.69
CA SER A 66 -10.32 6.87 -5.91
C SER A 66 -9.57 7.17 -4.61
N LEU A 67 -8.44 6.52 -4.37
CA LEU A 67 -7.58 6.80 -3.22
C LEU A 67 -6.40 7.64 -3.71
N THR A 68 -6.18 8.84 -3.19
CA THR A 68 -5.00 9.65 -3.56
C THR A 68 -4.33 10.22 -2.32
N GLY A 69 -2.99 10.26 -2.30
CA GLY A 69 -2.22 10.72 -1.14
C GLY A 69 -2.07 9.69 -0.02
N LEU A 70 -2.34 8.41 -0.29
CA LEU A 70 -1.93 7.32 0.61
C LEU A 70 -0.45 6.98 0.38
N CYS A 71 0.22 6.48 1.43
CA CYS A 71 1.48 5.79 1.23
C CYS A 71 1.24 4.60 0.29
N GLN A 72 2.07 4.45 -0.73
CA GLN A 72 2.04 3.31 -1.63
C GLN A 72 2.94 2.25 -1.05
N ILE A 73 2.42 1.03 -0.89
CA ILE A 73 3.22 -0.11 -0.46
C ILE A 73 3.47 -1.00 -1.67
N ALA A 74 4.73 -1.36 -1.86
CA ALA A 74 5.17 -2.35 -2.82
C ALA A 74 5.97 -3.42 -2.09
N ALA A 75 5.76 -4.68 -2.47
CA ALA A 75 6.72 -5.72 -2.17
C ALA A 75 7.80 -5.68 -3.26
N LEU A 76 9.06 -5.60 -2.84
CA LEU A 76 10.19 -5.65 -3.76
C LEU A 76 10.67 -7.09 -3.89
N ASP A 77 10.99 -7.47 -5.13
CA ASP A 77 11.62 -8.75 -5.44
C ASP A 77 12.80 -9.03 -4.52
N GLY A 78 12.79 -10.27 -4.05
CA GLY A 78 13.65 -10.75 -3.01
C GLY A 78 14.64 -11.80 -3.51
N GLY A 79 15.52 -12.23 -2.61
CA GLY A 79 16.37 -13.36 -2.88
C GLY A 79 17.25 -13.76 -1.72
N GLY A 80 18.01 -14.81 -1.94
CA GLY A 80 19.04 -15.25 -1.01
C GLY A 80 19.54 -16.67 -1.28
N GLY A 81 20.54 -17.08 -0.51
CA GLY A 81 21.19 -18.38 -0.66
C GLY A 81 20.46 -19.49 0.10
N SER A 82 20.28 -20.65 -0.51
CA SER A 82 19.92 -21.87 0.22
C SER A 82 21.04 -22.35 1.14
N ASP A 83 22.28 -22.01 0.78
CA ASP A 83 23.47 -22.39 1.52
C ASP A 83 23.72 -21.44 2.71
N GLU A 84 23.18 -20.22 2.63
CA GLU A 84 23.15 -19.20 3.69
C GLU A 84 21.85 -19.25 4.52
N PHE A 85 20.97 -20.22 4.23
CA PHE A 85 19.68 -20.44 4.90
C PHE A 85 18.75 -19.21 4.98
N THR A 86 19.01 -18.20 4.16
CA THR A 86 18.35 -16.90 4.30
C THR A 86 17.94 -16.39 2.93
N ALA A 87 16.64 -16.32 2.69
CA ALA A 87 16.05 -15.52 1.63
C ALA A 87 15.13 -14.46 2.25
N TYR A 88 14.97 -13.32 1.59
CA TYR A 88 14.14 -12.24 2.12
C TYR A 88 13.34 -11.57 1.03
N VAL A 89 12.21 -10.99 1.43
CA VAL A 89 11.40 -10.05 0.64
C VAL A 89 11.25 -8.77 1.45
N GLN A 90 11.34 -7.61 0.79
CA GLN A 90 11.19 -6.32 1.46
C GLN A 90 9.84 -5.70 1.11
N VAL A 91 9.07 -5.33 2.13
CA VAL A 91 7.90 -4.47 1.97
C VAL A 91 8.38 -3.04 2.12
N GLN A 92 8.21 -2.22 1.08
CA GLN A 92 8.57 -0.80 1.09
C GLN A 92 7.35 0.10 0.93
N ALA A 93 7.31 1.17 1.70
CA ALA A 93 6.38 2.27 1.53
C ALA A 93 7.07 3.44 0.81
N SER A 94 6.40 4.02 -0.19
CA SER A 94 6.90 5.18 -0.96
C SER A 94 7.17 6.42 -0.09
N SER A 95 6.52 6.48 1.07
CA SER A 95 6.66 7.49 2.11
C SER A 95 6.19 6.89 3.43
N ALA A 96 6.56 7.49 4.55
CA ALA A 96 6.00 7.11 5.84
C ALA A 96 4.46 7.20 5.82
N CYS A 97 3.79 6.15 6.26
CA CYS A 97 2.34 6.13 6.41
C CYS A 97 1.94 6.93 7.66
N SER A 98 0.80 7.62 7.62
CA SER A 98 0.29 8.44 8.74
C SER A 98 -0.22 7.59 9.92
N GLY A 99 -0.55 6.33 9.67
CA GLY A 99 -1.01 5.36 10.66
C GLY A 99 -0.39 3.98 10.42
N PRO A 100 -0.57 3.03 11.36
CA PRO A 100 -0.08 1.67 11.19
C PRO A 100 -0.78 1.00 10.00
N VAL A 101 0.00 0.29 9.18
CA VAL A 101 -0.51 -0.48 8.04
C VAL A 101 -0.15 -1.94 8.22
N THR A 102 -1.14 -2.82 8.14
CA THR A 102 -0.94 -4.27 8.30
C THR A 102 -1.28 -4.99 7.02
N LEU A 103 -0.32 -5.78 6.52
CA LEU A 103 -0.49 -6.69 5.40
C LEU A 103 -0.46 -8.13 5.91
N SER A 104 -1.31 -8.98 5.36
CA SER A 104 -1.10 -10.44 5.41
C SER A 104 -0.18 -10.86 4.27
N TYR A 105 0.67 -11.85 4.49
CA TYR A 105 1.50 -12.46 3.45
C TYR A 105 1.42 -13.98 3.47
N ALA A 106 1.62 -14.62 2.32
CA ALA A 106 1.78 -16.06 2.17
C ALA A 106 2.69 -16.40 0.99
N THR A 107 3.58 -17.37 1.18
CA THR A 107 4.40 -17.89 0.09
C THR A 107 3.59 -18.80 -0.84
N GLN A 108 3.96 -18.80 -2.12
CA GLN A 108 3.36 -19.59 -3.18
C GLN A 108 4.46 -20.20 -4.04
N ASP A 109 4.23 -21.45 -4.45
CA ASP A 109 5.14 -22.17 -5.34
C ASP A 109 5.30 -21.43 -6.68
N GLY A 110 6.53 -21.43 -7.17
CA GLY A 110 6.87 -20.99 -8.53
C GLY A 110 7.61 -22.12 -9.24
N THR A 111 8.87 -21.88 -9.61
CA THR A 111 9.78 -22.98 -9.95
C THR A 111 10.37 -23.63 -8.71
N ALA A 112 10.40 -22.96 -7.56
CA ALA A 112 10.69 -23.53 -6.25
C ALA A 112 9.39 -24.07 -5.61
N PHE A 113 9.46 -25.27 -5.02
CA PHE A 113 8.30 -25.91 -4.38
C PHE A 113 8.45 -25.96 -2.86
N SER A 114 7.35 -25.73 -2.15
CA SER A 114 7.31 -25.83 -0.69
C SER A 114 7.59 -27.25 -0.20
N GLY A 115 8.34 -27.37 0.90
CA GLY A 115 8.78 -28.64 1.47
C GLY A 115 9.91 -29.33 0.68
N VAL A 116 10.21 -28.84 -0.52
CA VAL A 116 11.34 -29.31 -1.35
C VAL A 116 12.46 -28.27 -1.35
N ASN A 117 12.15 -27.04 -1.74
CA ASN A 117 13.13 -25.97 -1.92
C ASN A 117 13.10 -24.92 -0.81
N TYR A 118 11.95 -24.74 -0.17
CA TYR A 118 11.77 -23.78 0.92
C TYR A 118 10.67 -24.22 1.88
N HIS A 119 10.67 -23.68 3.10
CA HIS A 119 9.57 -23.88 4.04
C HIS A 119 8.45 -22.86 3.78
N SER A 120 7.21 -23.32 3.61
CA SER A 120 6.05 -22.42 3.48
C SER A 120 5.99 -21.46 4.66
N ALA A 121 5.70 -20.18 4.38
CA ALA A 121 5.63 -19.13 5.37
C ALA A 121 4.41 -18.26 5.09
N SER A 122 3.69 -17.92 6.13
CA SER A 122 2.55 -17.00 6.07
C SER A 122 2.42 -16.28 7.40
N GLY A 123 1.87 -15.08 7.37
CA GLY A 123 1.65 -14.30 8.58
C GLY A 123 1.22 -12.89 8.27
N THR A 124 1.52 -11.98 9.18
CA THR A 124 1.25 -10.55 9.02
C THR A 124 2.51 -9.74 9.21
N VAL A 125 2.61 -8.64 8.48
CA VAL A 125 3.64 -7.62 8.65
C VAL A 125 2.96 -6.28 8.88
N THR A 126 3.42 -5.54 9.90
CA THR A 126 2.90 -4.22 10.22
C THR A 126 4.01 -3.19 10.08
N LEU A 127 3.77 -2.17 9.25
CA LEU A 127 4.54 -0.94 9.21
C LEU A 127 3.94 0.01 10.24
N GLN A 128 4.72 0.38 11.26
CA GLN A 128 4.34 1.40 12.22
C GLN A 128 4.42 2.80 11.59
N PRO A 129 3.71 3.80 12.14
CA PRO A 129 3.85 5.18 11.67
C PRO A 129 5.31 5.61 11.63
N GLY A 130 5.75 6.22 10.53
CA GLY A 130 7.15 6.62 10.33
C GLY A 130 8.05 5.53 9.73
N GLU A 131 7.66 4.26 9.75
CA GLU A 131 8.42 3.20 9.08
C GLU A 131 8.16 3.19 7.58
N THR A 132 9.23 3.07 6.79
CA THR A 132 9.16 2.97 5.34
C THR A 132 9.52 1.59 4.81
N SER A 133 10.01 0.68 5.67
CA SER A 133 10.31 -0.68 5.24
C SER A 133 10.22 -1.72 6.34
N LYS A 134 9.88 -2.96 5.94
CA LYS A 134 9.96 -4.18 6.74
C LYS A 134 10.53 -5.30 5.88
N THR A 135 11.30 -6.18 6.51
CA THR A 135 11.85 -7.37 5.86
C THR A 135 11.13 -8.60 6.38
N ILE A 136 10.73 -9.49 5.47
CA ILE A 136 10.20 -10.81 5.80
C ILE A 136 11.25 -11.83 5.38
N SER A 137 11.64 -12.69 6.31
CA SER A 137 12.54 -13.82 6.04
C SER A 137 11.75 -15.03 5.56
N ILE A 138 12.35 -15.74 4.61
CA ILE A 138 11.89 -17.02 4.06
C ILE A 138 13.05 -17.98 4.26
N SER A 139 12.78 -19.15 4.83
CA SER A 139 13.80 -20.17 5.08
C SER A 139 13.89 -21.13 3.88
N PRO A 140 14.95 -21.06 3.06
CA PRO A 140 15.19 -22.06 2.03
C PRO A 140 15.64 -23.37 2.66
N ILE A 141 15.52 -24.46 1.91
CA ILE A 141 16.00 -25.79 2.33
C ILE A 141 17.40 -26.01 1.75
N PHE A 142 18.37 -26.27 2.61
CA PHE A 142 19.75 -26.52 2.22
C PHE A 142 19.91 -27.72 1.28
N GLY A 143 20.79 -27.58 0.28
CA GLY A 143 21.07 -28.64 -0.69
C GLY A 143 19.90 -29.02 -1.60
N SER A 144 18.80 -28.26 -1.57
CA SER A 144 17.61 -28.53 -2.39
C SER A 144 17.73 -28.04 -3.84
N ILE A 145 18.74 -27.22 -4.13
CA ILE A 145 18.99 -26.62 -5.44
C ILE A 145 20.37 -27.08 -5.92
N PRO A 146 20.48 -27.62 -7.15
CA PRO A 146 21.78 -27.95 -7.74
C PRO A 146 22.67 -26.71 -7.83
N SER A 147 23.95 -26.91 -7.61
CA SER A 147 24.88 -25.79 -7.57
C SER A 147 24.96 -25.03 -8.90
N GLY A 148 24.99 -23.69 -8.82
CA GLY A 148 24.94 -22.82 -9.99
C GLY A 148 23.55 -22.64 -10.60
N GLN A 149 22.50 -23.17 -9.97
CA GLN A 149 21.11 -22.96 -10.39
C GLN A 149 20.36 -22.03 -9.43
N SER A 150 19.24 -21.50 -9.93
CA SER A 150 18.30 -20.70 -9.16
C SER A 150 16.88 -21.22 -9.34
N ARG A 151 16.05 -21.00 -8.32
CA ARG A 151 14.60 -21.25 -8.38
C ARG A 151 13.86 -20.05 -7.80
N ILE A 152 12.63 -19.86 -8.24
CA ILE A 152 11.80 -18.71 -7.87
C ILE A 152 10.57 -19.22 -7.13
N LEU A 153 10.26 -18.62 -6.00
CA LEU A 153 8.94 -18.69 -5.36
C LEU A 153 8.29 -17.30 -5.38
N TYR A 154 7.01 -17.24 -5.08
CA TYR A 154 6.27 -15.98 -4.97
C TYR A 154 5.83 -15.73 -3.53
N VAL A 155 5.67 -14.46 -3.18
CA VAL A 155 5.07 -14.03 -1.91
C VAL A 155 3.88 -13.14 -2.25
N ASN A 156 2.68 -13.57 -1.88
CA ASN A 156 1.46 -12.81 -2.07
C ASN A 156 1.17 -11.97 -0.83
N PHE A 157 0.71 -10.74 -1.06
CA PHE A 157 0.36 -9.78 -0.04
C PHE A 157 -1.08 -9.34 -0.19
N ALA A 158 -1.75 -9.09 0.93
CA ALA A 158 -3.06 -8.45 0.95
C ALA A 158 -3.14 -7.44 2.08
N LEU A 159 -3.78 -6.30 1.82
CA LEU A 159 -4.02 -5.29 2.83
C LEU A 159 -5.08 -5.79 3.82
N GLN A 160 -4.71 -5.90 5.09
CA GLN A 160 -5.60 -6.35 6.14
C GLN A 160 -6.21 -5.16 6.91
N SER A 161 -5.43 -4.10 7.11
CA SER A 161 -5.90 -2.84 7.70
C SER A 161 -4.94 -1.68 7.44
N GLY A 162 -5.44 -0.46 7.63
CA GLY A 162 -4.68 0.79 7.45
C GLY A 162 -5.02 1.51 6.15
N ALA A 163 -4.77 2.82 6.11
CA ALA A 163 -4.96 3.65 4.93
C ALA A 163 -3.68 3.61 4.08
N ALA A 164 -3.56 2.59 3.24
CA ALA A 164 -2.49 2.45 2.26
C ALA A 164 -3.03 1.88 0.95
N ALA A 165 -2.33 2.16 -0.14
CA ALA A 165 -2.58 1.50 -1.41
C ALA A 165 -1.48 0.46 -1.64
N LEU A 166 -1.85 -0.73 -2.09
CA LEU A 166 -0.91 -1.79 -2.45
C LEU A 166 -0.67 -1.71 -3.96
N SER A 167 0.48 -1.17 -4.37
CA SER A 167 0.85 -1.00 -5.77
C SER A 167 1.39 -2.29 -6.39
N ASP A 168 1.98 -3.14 -5.57
CA ASP A 168 2.36 -4.50 -5.94
C ASP A 168 2.00 -5.48 -4.82
N ALA A 169 1.19 -6.47 -5.16
CA ALA A 169 0.65 -7.47 -4.25
C ALA A 169 1.35 -8.82 -4.38
N GLN A 170 2.31 -8.97 -5.28
CA GLN A 170 3.05 -10.21 -5.43
C GLN A 170 4.53 -9.91 -5.70
N SER A 171 5.41 -10.55 -4.97
CA SER A 171 6.86 -10.43 -5.18
C SER A 171 7.49 -11.77 -5.52
N ALA A 172 8.43 -11.77 -6.46
CA ALA A 172 9.25 -12.92 -6.78
C ALA A 172 10.48 -12.98 -5.86
N VAL A 173 10.75 -14.15 -5.30
CA VAL A 173 11.93 -14.40 -4.46
C VAL A 173 12.79 -15.47 -5.11
N THR A 174 14.01 -15.08 -5.48
CA THR A 174 14.98 -15.98 -6.10
C THR A 174 15.87 -16.63 -5.06
N ILE A 175 15.80 -17.95 -4.95
CA ILE A 175 16.70 -18.76 -4.12
C ILE A 175 17.79 -19.36 -5.01
N VAL A 176 19.04 -19.21 -4.59
CA VAL A 176 20.23 -19.68 -5.32
C VAL A 176 21.06 -20.64 -4.47
N SER A 177 21.82 -21.53 -5.11
CA SER A 177 22.92 -22.23 -4.46
C SER A 177 24.25 -21.77 -5.06
N SER A 178 25.16 -21.35 -4.19
CA SER A 178 26.51 -20.92 -4.54
C SER A 178 27.50 -22.01 -4.13
N LEU A 179 28.27 -22.49 -5.12
CA LEU A 179 29.35 -23.49 -5.01
C LEU A 179 30.27 -23.27 -3.81
#